data_AF-A0A6H5IBC8-F1
#
_entry.id   AF-A0A6H5IBC8-F1
#
_cell.length_a   1.000
_cell.length_b   1.000
_cell.length_c   1.000
_cell.angle_alpha   90.00
_cell.angle_beta   90.00
_cell.angle_gamma   90.00
#
_symmetry.space_group_name_H-M   'P 1'
#
loop_
_entity.id
_entity.type
_entity.pdbx_description
1 polymer ?
#
loop_
_entity_poly.entity_id
_entity_poly.type
_entity_poly.pdbx_seq_one_letter_code
_entity_poly.pdbx_strand_id
1 'polypeptide(L)'
;MRAAVNWKIVKERRDLILRLYHLTSDWEEQLPNLLDVFRAEEIDWLLSEATRIPIDPLQLQRFIKFVARTGFKDEPKLDVAGKPISRRVTAVHIAAASGLNVIRDLFEIYHRFDVNFTCEHGITHFHLACEFGLDDVAKKFLDLGQDPNLLVKNTGDSPLHYAVAINYDDTTKVVELLLRRGASPNLANNAGQTPLHNFSMHTDDAHVDLAKFFFKICDELRWMVPVSIKDKSGRFDSSTLYLRESRQRRLAKVLFKFCDESNRRLRLDVQNKLGNTPLHEAVECGDKKVVELLLRRGASPNLANAKGSTPLHIISNNDDSQGLAELFFKICDDLGQTVWVDARNKEGNTPLHEAFIHRNRQLVELLVKRGVDLNIANNDGSTFLHLICGLVDNELLTMIFEIWDKRQQTAQIDARDKSGNAPLHLALVCYNNKLVELLLRRGADQSLANNAGKTPLHLIIMYDADDDDDD
;
A
#
# COMPACT_ATOMS: atom_id res chain seq x y z
N MET A 1 -54.68 -8.18 5.01
CA MET A 1 -53.53 -7.57 4.31
C MET A 1 -52.83 -8.56 3.39
N ARG A 2 -52.33 -9.70 3.89
CA ARG A 2 -51.62 -10.72 3.09
C ARG A 2 -52.40 -11.26 1.88
N ALA A 3 -53.69 -11.55 2.02
CA ALA A 3 -54.52 -12.14 0.95
C ALA A 3 -54.69 -11.26 -0.31
N ALA A 4 -54.47 -9.95 -0.19
CA ALA A 4 -54.61 -9.00 -1.30
C ALA A 4 -53.30 -8.79 -2.09
N VAL A 5 -52.22 -9.48 -1.73
CA VAL A 5 -50.89 -9.25 -2.30
C VAL A 5 -50.59 -10.30 -3.38
N ASN A 6 -50.35 -9.83 -4.60
CA ASN A 6 -49.74 -10.62 -5.65
C ASN A 6 -48.23 -10.71 -5.43
N TRP A 7 -47.80 -11.82 -4.86
CA TRP A 7 -46.40 -12.08 -4.51
C TRP A 7 -45.43 -12.10 -5.68
N LYS A 8 -45.90 -12.15 -6.94
CA LYS A 8 -45.03 -12.01 -8.12
C LYS A 8 -44.66 -10.55 -8.42
N ILE A 9 -45.47 -9.59 -7.96
CA ILE A 9 -45.30 -8.17 -8.24
C ILE A 9 -44.46 -7.51 -7.13
N VAL A 10 -43.28 -7.02 -7.49
CA VAL A 10 -42.32 -6.37 -6.56
C VAL A 10 -42.97 -5.20 -5.82
N LYS A 11 -43.71 -4.35 -6.53
CA LYS A 11 -44.37 -3.16 -5.96
C LYS A 11 -45.34 -3.53 -4.84
N GLU A 12 -46.19 -4.53 -5.05
CA GLU A 12 -47.17 -4.94 -4.03
C GLU A 12 -46.50 -5.56 -2.79
N ARG A 13 -45.39 -6.30 -2.97
CA ARG A 13 -44.59 -6.77 -1.82
C ARG A 13 -44.00 -5.60 -1.02
N ARG A 14 -43.51 -4.55 -1.70
CA ARG A 14 -42.97 -3.36 -1.04
C ARG A 14 -44.04 -2.56 -0.31
N ASP A 15 -45.21 -2.41 -0.92
CA ASP A 15 -46.36 -1.74 -0.29
C ASP A 15 -46.80 -2.51 0.98
N LEU A 16 -46.73 -3.84 0.96
CA LEU A 16 -46.95 -4.67 2.16
C LEU A 16 -45.86 -4.43 3.22
N ILE A 17 -44.58 -4.42 2.85
CA ILE A 17 -43.46 -4.18 3.78
C ILE A 17 -43.62 -2.84 4.50
N LEU A 18 -43.97 -1.77 3.78
CA LEU A 18 -44.22 -0.45 4.37
C LEU A 18 -45.32 -0.48 5.43
N ARG A 19 -46.41 -1.21 5.16
CA ARG A 19 -47.49 -1.37 6.15
C ARG A 19 -47.04 -2.22 7.35
N LEU A 20 -46.23 -3.24 7.11
CA LEU A 20 -45.65 -4.07 8.18
C LEU A 20 -44.69 -3.28 9.07
N TYR A 21 -43.92 -2.34 8.53
CA TYR A 21 -43.06 -1.46 9.33
C TYR A 21 -43.89 -0.64 10.33
N HIS A 22 -45.00 -0.05 9.90
CA HIS A 22 -45.90 0.66 10.79
C HIS A 22 -46.52 -0.26 11.86
N LEU A 23 -46.96 -1.47 11.49
CA LEU A 23 -47.55 -2.42 12.42
C LEU A 23 -46.54 -2.91 13.47
N THR A 24 -45.31 -3.20 13.06
CA THR A 24 -44.30 -3.84 13.91
C THR A 24 -43.50 -2.86 14.77
N SER A 25 -43.62 -1.55 14.51
CA SER A 25 -42.85 -0.51 15.21
C SER A 25 -43.07 -0.47 16.72
N ASP A 26 -44.32 -0.65 17.16
CA ASP A 26 -44.76 -0.48 18.56
C ASP A 26 -45.48 -1.74 19.09
N TRP A 27 -45.10 -2.92 18.59
CA TRP A 27 -45.76 -4.17 18.98
C TRP A 27 -45.34 -4.62 20.39
N GLU A 28 -46.21 -4.31 21.37
CA GLU A 28 -46.02 -4.65 22.79
C GLU A 28 -46.83 -5.88 23.26
N GLU A 29 -47.75 -6.36 22.42
CA GLU A 29 -48.61 -7.52 22.74
C GLU A 29 -47.90 -8.87 22.55
N GLN A 30 -48.61 -9.97 22.87
CA GLN A 30 -48.13 -11.32 22.62
C GLN A 30 -47.77 -11.50 21.13
N LEU A 31 -46.58 -12.03 20.87
CA LEU A 31 -46.07 -12.15 19.52
C LEU A 31 -46.83 -13.22 18.74
N PRO A 32 -47.24 -12.95 17.48
CA PRO A 32 -47.96 -13.92 16.68
C PRO A 32 -47.02 -15.02 16.18
N ASN A 33 -47.56 -16.21 15.94
CA ASN A 33 -46.88 -17.19 15.10
C ASN A 33 -47.01 -16.76 13.64
N LEU A 34 -45.90 -16.34 13.02
CA LEU A 34 -45.91 -15.84 11.65
C LEU A 34 -46.38 -16.87 10.63
N LEU A 35 -46.20 -18.17 10.91
CA LEU A 35 -46.63 -19.25 10.02
C LEU A 35 -48.15 -19.42 9.93
N ASP A 36 -48.91 -18.85 10.88
CA ASP A 36 -50.37 -18.83 10.81
C ASP A 36 -50.87 -17.81 9.76
N VAL A 37 -50.03 -16.84 9.39
CA VAL A 37 -50.38 -15.72 8.50
C VAL A 37 -49.66 -15.80 7.16
N PHE A 38 -48.39 -16.16 7.16
CA PHE A 38 -47.50 -16.18 6.00
C PHE A 38 -46.93 -17.56 5.76
N ARG A 39 -46.69 -17.91 4.50
CA ARG A 39 -45.84 -19.07 4.18
C ARG A 39 -44.38 -18.76 4.50
N ALA A 40 -43.58 -19.75 4.87
CA ALA A 40 -42.15 -19.55 5.15
C ALA A 40 -41.41 -18.83 4.00
N GLU A 41 -41.72 -19.21 2.76
CA GLU A 41 -41.17 -18.58 1.55
C GLU A 41 -41.57 -17.10 1.40
N GLU A 42 -42.77 -16.74 1.85
CA GLU A 42 -43.25 -15.36 1.83
C GLU A 42 -42.50 -14.52 2.85
N ILE A 43 -42.21 -15.06 4.04
CA ILE A 43 -41.40 -14.40 5.07
C ILE A 43 -39.97 -14.17 4.56
N ASP A 44 -39.35 -15.18 3.94
CA ASP A 44 -38.03 -15.05 3.31
C ASP A 44 -38.00 -13.96 2.22
N TRP A 45 -39.02 -13.92 1.35
CA TRP A 45 -39.15 -12.87 0.34
C TRP A 45 -39.30 -11.49 0.97
N LEU A 46 -40.09 -11.35 2.03
CA LEU A 46 -40.23 -10.08 2.75
C LEU A 46 -38.90 -9.64 3.36
N LEU A 47 -38.19 -10.52 4.07
CA LEU A 47 -36.88 -10.23 4.64
C LEU A 47 -35.87 -9.82 3.57
N SER A 48 -35.78 -10.58 2.48
CA SER A 48 -34.85 -10.32 1.39
C SER A 48 -35.14 -9.01 0.66
N GLU A 49 -36.41 -8.71 0.37
CA GLU A 49 -36.81 -7.48 -0.33
C GLU A 49 -36.66 -6.25 0.58
N ALA A 50 -37.05 -6.37 1.86
CA ALA A 50 -36.88 -5.32 2.87
C ALA A 50 -35.40 -4.92 3.03
N THR A 51 -34.50 -5.89 2.93
CA THR A 51 -33.05 -5.69 3.05
C THR A 51 -32.42 -5.10 1.79
N ARG A 52 -32.98 -5.33 0.59
CA ARG A 52 -32.43 -4.81 -0.67
C ARG A 52 -32.56 -3.31 -0.83
N ILE A 53 -33.66 -2.74 -0.35
CA ILE A 53 -33.94 -1.30 -0.46
C ILE A 53 -34.47 -0.82 0.90
N PRO A 54 -33.58 -0.62 1.88
CA PRO A 54 -33.98 -0.06 3.16
C PRO A 54 -34.48 1.37 2.94
N ILE A 55 -35.79 1.57 3.05
CA ILE A 55 -36.41 2.90 3.01
C ILE A 55 -36.03 3.68 4.27
N ASP A 56 -35.99 2.98 5.41
CA ASP A 56 -35.53 3.50 6.70
C ASP A 56 -34.79 2.35 7.44
N PRO A 57 -33.48 2.50 7.74
CA PRO A 57 -32.68 1.50 8.46
C PRO A 57 -33.24 1.14 9.84
N LEU A 58 -33.83 2.09 10.57
CA LEU A 58 -34.39 1.85 11.89
C LEU A 58 -35.64 0.98 11.79
N GLN A 59 -36.50 1.24 10.81
CA GLN A 59 -37.68 0.44 10.53
C GLN A 59 -37.34 -0.97 10.07
N LEU A 60 -36.32 -1.11 9.21
CA LEU A 60 -35.81 -2.42 8.81
C LEU A 60 -35.31 -3.21 10.02
N GLN A 61 -34.52 -2.58 10.90
CA GLN A 61 -34.02 -3.24 12.11
C GLN A 61 -35.16 -3.68 13.02
N ARG A 62 -36.17 -2.83 13.24
CA ARG A 62 -37.36 -3.18 14.04
C ARG A 62 -38.12 -4.35 13.45
N PHE A 63 -38.33 -4.35 12.13
CA PHE A 63 -39.02 -5.43 11.43
C PHE A 63 -38.27 -6.76 11.53
N ILE A 64 -36.95 -6.79 11.28
CA ILE A 64 -36.15 -8.00 11.40
C ILE A 64 -36.15 -8.51 12.85
N LYS A 65 -35.97 -7.62 13.83
CA LYS A 65 -36.06 -7.97 15.26
C LYS A 65 -37.42 -8.52 15.63
N PHE A 66 -38.49 -7.95 15.12
CA PHE A 66 -39.85 -8.46 15.32
C PHE A 66 -39.97 -9.90 14.79
N VAL A 67 -39.53 -10.15 13.55
CA VAL A 67 -39.56 -11.50 12.96
C VAL A 67 -38.75 -12.48 13.79
N ALA A 68 -37.52 -12.12 14.21
CA ALA A 68 -36.70 -12.97 15.08
C ALA A 68 -37.38 -13.27 16.43
N ARG A 69 -37.97 -12.26 17.07
CA ARG A 69 -38.68 -12.39 18.35
C ARG A 69 -39.90 -13.32 18.28
N THR A 70 -40.56 -13.41 17.12
CA THR A 70 -41.68 -14.36 16.93
C THR A 70 -41.26 -15.83 17.03
N GLY A 71 -39.95 -16.11 17.03
CA GLY A 71 -39.41 -17.46 17.01
C GLY A 71 -39.43 -18.10 15.62
N PHE A 72 -39.74 -17.34 14.57
CA PHE A 72 -39.65 -17.85 13.20
C PHE A 72 -38.20 -18.24 12.86
N LYS A 73 -38.06 -19.43 12.29
CA LYS A 73 -36.78 -20.03 11.89
C LYS A 73 -36.90 -20.44 10.42
N ASP A 74 -35.99 -19.94 9.58
CA ASP A 74 -35.93 -20.30 8.17
C ASP A 74 -35.41 -21.73 8.02
N GLU A 75 -36.09 -22.50 7.18
CA GLU A 75 -35.67 -23.86 6.80
C GLU A 75 -35.19 -23.89 5.34
N PRO A 76 -34.15 -24.67 5.02
CA PRO A 76 -33.62 -24.76 3.67
C PRO A 76 -34.66 -25.38 2.74
N LYS A 77 -34.63 -24.91 1.49
CA LYS A 77 -35.30 -25.62 0.40
C LYS A 77 -34.62 -26.96 0.19
N LEU A 78 -35.39 -28.00 -0.06
CA LEU A 78 -34.88 -29.34 -0.34
C LEU A 78 -34.82 -29.59 -1.84
N ASP A 79 -33.81 -30.32 -2.29
CA ASP A 79 -33.76 -30.83 -3.66
C ASP A 79 -34.68 -32.05 -3.85
N VAL A 80 -34.69 -32.61 -5.05
CA VAL A 80 -35.50 -33.79 -5.40
C VAL A 80 -35.14 -35.03 -4.57
N ALA A 81 -33.94 -35.07 -3.98
CA ALA A 81 -33.47 -36.15 -3.10
C ALA A 81 -33.72 -35.86 -1.61
N GLY A 82 -34.39 -34.74 -1.28
CA GLY A 82 -34.66 -34.33 0.09
C GLY A 82 -33.46 -33.69 0.80
N LYS A 83 -32.38 -33.35 0.08
CA LYS A 83 -31.18 -32.73 0.66
C LYS A 83 -31.30 -31.20 0.68
N PRO A 84 -30.85 -30.52 1.75
CA PRO A 84 -30.81 -29.06 1.80
C PRO A 84 -30.03 -28.44 0.64
N ILE A 85 -30.64 -27.45 -0.02
CA ILE A 85 -30.01 -26.64 -1.05
C ILE A 85 -29.23 -25.51 -0.37
N SER A 86 -27.91 -25.60 -0.39
CA SER A 86 -27.02 -24.59 0.22
C SER A 86 -26.85 -23.33 -0.64
N ARG A 87 -26.98 -23.43 -1.96
CA ARG A 87 -26.83 -22.27 -2.87
C ARG A 87 -28.11 -21.41 -2.86
N ARG A 88 -28.13 -20.38 -2.02
CA ARG A 88 -29.27 -19.47 -1.82
C ARG A 88 -28.77 -18.10 -1.33
N VAL A 89 -29.11 -17.06 -2.07
CA VAL A 89 -28.94 -15.67 -1.59
C VAL A 89 -30.01 -15.39 -0.55
N THR A 90 -29.60 -15.28 0.71
CA THR A 90 -30.48 -14.97 1.86
C THR A 90 -30.41 -13.49 2.23
N ALA A 91 -31.31 -13.03 3.10
CA ALA A 91 -31.25 -11.67 3.65
C ALA A 91 -29.92 -11.37 4.37
N VAL A 92 -29.26 -12.35 4.99
CA VAL A 92 -27.91 -12.19 5.61
C VAL A 92 -26.89 -11.69 4.59
N HIS A 93 -26.84 -12.30 3.40
CA HIS A 93 -25.91 -11.90 2.34
C HIS A 93 -26.22 -10.50 1.81
N ILE A 94 -27.50 -10.18 1.66
CA ILE A 94 -27.96 -8.87 1.16
C ILE A 94 -27.62 -7.78 2.19
N ALA A 95 -27.85 -8.05 3.48
CA ALA A 95 -27.54 -7.11 4.55
C ALA A 95 -26.04 -6.84 4.65
N ALA A 96 -25.21 -7.89 4.50
CA ALA A 96 -23.76 -7.75 4.53
C ALA A 96 -23.25 -6.89 3.37
N ALA A 97 -23.71 -7.16 2.14
CA ALA A 97 -23.33 -6.39 0.96
C ALA A 97 -23.76 -4.91 1.04
N SER A 98 -24.82 -4.61 1.80
CA SER A 98 -25.33 -3.25 2.03
C SER A 98 -24.77 -2.59 3.30
N GLY A 99 -23.91 -3.26 4.07
CA GLY A 99 -23.34 -2.72 5.31
C GLY A 99 -24.35 -2.49 6.44
N LEU A 100 -25.42 -3.28 6.51
CA LEU A 100 -26.51 -3.08 7.47
C LEU A 100 -26.25 -3.76 8.81
N ASN A 101 -26.45 -3.03 9.92
CA ASN A 101 -26.27 -3.56 11.29
C ASN A 101 -27.47 -4.38 11.78
N VAL A 102 -27.81 -5.44 11.02
CA VAL A 102 -28.92 -6.37 11.31
C VAL A 102 -28.50 -7.85 11.19
N ILE A 103 -27.21 -8.10 10.92
CA ILE A 103 -26.67 -9.44 10.64
C ILE A 103 -26.91 -10.40 11.81
N ARG A 104 -26.68 -9.95 13.05
CA ARG A 104 -26.92 -10.76 14.26
C ARG A 104 -28.39 -11.17 14.39
N ASP A 105 -29.32 -10.23 14.20
CA ASP A 105 -30.75 -10.51 14.26
C ASP A 105 -31.18 -11.48 13.14
N LEU A 106 -30.56 -11.39 11.97
CA LEU A 106 -30.81 -12.33 10.87
C LEU A 106 -30.29 -13.74 11.17
N PHE A 107 -29.18 -13.90 11.90
CA PHE A 107 -28.71 -15.24 12.31
C PHE A 107 -29.62 -15.92 13.33
N GLU A 108 -30.49 -15.18 14.03
CA GLU A 108 -31.57 -15.78 14.81
C GLU A 108 -32.65 -16.39 13.91
N ILE A 109 -32.86 -15.87 12.71
CA ILE A 109 -33.84 -16.41 11.76
C ILE A 109 -33.22 -17.55 10.94
N TYR A 110 -32.03 -17.32 10.36
CA TYR A 110 -31.31 -18.28 9.53
C TYR A 110 -30.40 -19.18 10.40
N HIS A 111 -31.04 -20.09 11.14
CA HIS A 111 -30.39 -20.90 12.18
C HIS A 111 -29.72 -22.21 11.69
N ARG A 112 -29.91 -22.58 10.42
CA ARG A 112 -29.43 -23.85 9.85
C ARG A 112 -27.94 -23.79 9.49
N PHE A 113 -27.10 -23.74 10.51
CA PHE A 113 -25.63 -23.65 10.39
C PHE A 113 -25.00 -24.88 9.70
N ASP A 114 -25.67 -26.04 9.73
CA ASP A 114 -25.26 -27.25 9.02
C ASP A 114 -25.32 -27.12 7.48
N VAL A 115 -26.14 -26.19 6.98
CA VAL A 115 -26.31 -25.96 5.54
C VAL A 115 -25.26 -25.00 5.00
N ASN A 116 -24.79 -24.06 5.82
CA ASN A 116 -23.84 -22.99 5.47
C ASN A 116 -24.18 -22.33 4.12
N PHE A 117 -25.32 -21.64 4.06
CA PHE A 117 -25.83 -21.06 2.83
C PHE A 117 -24.80 -20.19 2.13
N THR A 118 -24.77 -20.27 0.79
CA THR A 118 -23.80 -19.57 -0.05
C THR A 118 -24.47 -18.78 -1.16
N CYS A 119 -23.97 -17.55 -1.40
CA CYS A 119 -24.41 -16.69 -2.48
C CYS A 119 -23.74 -17.04 -3.82
N GLU A 120 -24.09 -16.30 -4.88
CA GLU A 120 -23.55 -16.52 -6.23
C GLU A 120 -22.04 -16.25 -6.34
N HIS A 121 -21.48 -15.44 -5.43
CA HIS A 121 -20.05 -15.15 -5.36
C HIS A 121 -19.25 -16.20 -4.56
N GLY A 122 -19.92 -17.17 -3.95
CA GLY A 122 -19.30 -18.20 -3.10
C GLY A 122 -19.03 -17.75 -1.67
N ILE A 123 -19.46 -16.55 -1.27
CA ILE A 123 -19.45 -16.11 0.14
C ILE A 123 -20.50 -16.94 0.88
N THR A 124 -20.16 -17.44 2.05
CA THR A 124 -21.06 -18.26 2.85
C THR A 124 -21.45 -17.55 4.15
N HIS A 125 -22.50 -18.03 4.80
CA HIS A 125 -22.88 -17.55 6.14
C HIS A 125 -21.75 -17.65 7.15
N PHE A 126 -20.92 -18.70 7.07
CA PHE A 126 -19.74 -18.81 7.93
C PHE A 126 -18.73 -17.66 7.71
N HIS A 127 -18.44 -17.30 6.46
CA HIS A 127 -17.57 -16.15 6.16
C HIS A 127 -18.12 -14.85 6.75
N LEU A 128 -19.43 -14.62 6.61
CA LEU A 128 -20.09 -13.44 7.16
C LEU A 128 -20.10 -13.43 8.69
N ALA A 129 -20.31 -14.58 9.33
CA ALA A 129 -20.19 -14.68 10.78
C ALA A 129 -18.78 -14.28 11.27
N CYS A 130 -17.74 -14.64 10.50
CA CYS A 130 -16.37 -14.24 10.79
C CYS A 130 -16.12 -12.75 10.54
N GLU A 131 -16.57 -12.20 9.41
CA GLU A 131 -16.42 -10.78 9.04
C GLU A 131 -17.05 -9.84 10.07
N PHE A 132 -18.25 -10.18 10.56
CA PHE A 132 -19.01 -9.35 11.50
C PHE A 132 -18.70 -9.63 12.98
N GLY A 133 -17.62 -10.37 13.28
CA GLY A 133 -17.17 -10.62 14.65
C GLY A 133 -18.17 -11.45 15.49
N LEU A 134 -19.01 -12.30 14.88
CA LEU A 134 -20.03 -13.06 15.59
C LEU A 134 -19.46 -14.39 16.10
N ASP A 135 -18.69 -14.34 17.20
CA ASP A 135 -17.97 -15.48 17.78
C ASP A 135 -18.86 -16.67 18.12
N ASP A 136 -20.03 -16.44 18.71
CA ASP A 136 -20.99 -17.47 19.06
C ASP A 136 -21.58 -18.16 17.81
N VAL A 137 -21.81 -17.41 16.74
CA VAL A 137 -22.30 -17.94 15.45
C VAL A 137 -21.19 -18.70 14.72
N ALA A 138 -19.99 -18.13 14.64
CA ALA A 138 -18.83 -18.77 14.03
C ALA A 138 -18.48 -20.09 14.75
N LYS A 139 -18.62 -20.12 16.08
CA LYS A 139 -18.45 -21.34 16.88
C LYS A 139 -19.44 -22.44 16.50
N LYS A 140 -20.73 -22.12 16.30
CA LYS A 140 -21.74 -23.11 15.88
C LYS A 140 -21.38 -23.76 14.54
N PHE A 141 -20.89 -22.98 13.56
CA PHE A 141 -20.39 -23.53 12.30
C PHE A 141 -19.22 -24.50 12.51
N LEU A 142 -18.22 -24.08 13.29
CA LEU A 142 -17.03 -24.90 13.56
C LEU A 142 -17.33 -26.15 14.39
N ASP A 143 -18.29 -26.09 15.32
CA ASP A 143 -18.74 -27.24 16.13
C ASP A 143 -19.49 -28.28 15.27
N LEU A 144 -20.11 -27.85 14.16
CA LEU A 144 -20.71 -28.73 13.15
C LEU A 144 -19.69 -29.25 12.13
N GLY A 145 -18.40 -29.00 12.33
CA GLY A 145 -17.32 -29.53 11.49
C GLY A 145 -17.04 -28.71 10.23
N GLN A 146 -17.48 -27.45 10.16
CA GLN A 146 -17.11 -26.56 9.07
C GLN A 146 -15.60 -26.34 9.02
N ASP A 147 -15.00 -26.47 7.83
CA ASP A 147 -13.57 -26.23 7.63
C ASP A 147 -13.22 -24.76 7.93
N PRO A 148 -12.33 -24.47 8.91
CA PRO A 148 -11.86 -23.11 9.22
C PRO A 148 -11.02 -22.48 8.09
N ASN A 149 -10.64 -23.26 7.06
CA ASN A 149 -9.93 -22.81 5.87
C ASN A 149 -10.81 -22.80 4.61
N LEU A 150 -12.14 -22.86 4.76
CA LEU A 150 -13.08 -22.83 3.63
C LEU A 150 -12.82 -21.60 2.75
N LEU A 151 -12.53 -21.81 1.46
CA LEU A 151 -12.22 -20.72 0.55
C LEU A 151 -13.46 -20.22 -0.18
N VAL A 152 -13.64 -18.90 -0.26
CA VAL A 152 -14.60 -18.27 -1.16
C VAL A 152 -14.22 -18.59 -2.61
N LYS A 153 -15.17 -19.13 -3.39
CA LYS A 153 -14.92 -19.63 -4.75
C LYS A 153 -14.22 -18.62 -5.67
N ASN A 154 -14.65 -17.35 -5.64
CA ASN A 154 -14.17 -16.35 -6.59
C ASN A 154 -12.87 -15.67 -6.13
N THR A 155 -12.76 -15.34 -4.85
CA THR A 155 -11.61 -14.57 -4.33
C THR A 155 -10.53 -15.45 -3.71
N GLY A 156 -10.87 -16.67 -3.30
CA GLY A 156 -9.98 -17.55 -2.53
C GLY A 156 -9.75 -17.06 -1.10
N ASP A 157 -10.52 -16.09 -0.61
CA ASP A 157 -10.40 -15.61 0.76
C ASP A 157 -10.90 -16.70 1.73
N SER A 158 -10.17 -16.87 2.82
CA SER A 158 -10.54 -17.77 3.92
C SER A 158 -11.37 -17.02 4.98
N PRO A 159 -12.01 -17.73 5.94
CA PRO A 159 -12.74 -17.09 7.02
C PRO A 159 -11.85 -16.15 7.85
N LEU A 160 -10.55 -16.48 7.96
CA LEU A 160 -9.57 -15.65 8.65
C LEU A 160 -9.23 -14.36 7.89
N HIS A 161 -9.30 -14.33 6.55
CA HIS A 161 -9.19 -13.09 5.78
C HIS A 161 -10.35 -12.14 6.09
N TYR A 162 -11.56 -12.69 6.19
CA TYR A 162 -12.77 -11.93 6.53
C TYR A 162 -12.74 -11.45 7.99
N ALA A 163 -12.34 -12.31 8.93
CA ALA A 163 -12.29 -11.96 10.36
C ALA A 163 -11.37 -10.77 10.65
N VAL A 164 -10.24 -10.66 9.95
CA VAL A 164 -9.27 -9.58 10.20
C VAL A 164 -9.48 -8.36 9.29
N ALA A 165 -10.50 -8.40 8.42
CA ALA A 165 -10.81 -7.29 7.53
C ALA A 165 -11.46 -6.11 8.26
N ILE A 166 -12.29 -6.37 9.29
CA ILE A 166 -12.99 -5.34 10.05
C ILE A 166 -12.97 -5.70 11.55
N ASN A 167 -12.53 -4.76 12.39
CA ASN A 167 -12.48 -4.95 13.84
C ASN A 167 -13.77 -4.50 14.55
N TYR A 168 -14.69 -5.44 14.75
CA TYR A 168 -15.80 -5.37 15.70
C TYR A 168 -15.39 -5.80 17.13
N ASP A 169 -16.21 -5.50 18.14
CA ASP A 169 -15.91 -5.76 19.57
C ASP A 169 -15.43 -7.20 19.86
N ASP A 170 -16.05 -8.20 19.23
CA ASP A 170 -15.77 -9.63 19.45
C ASP A 170 -14.84 -10.26 18.39
N THR A 171 -14.22 -9.45 17.52
CA THR A 171 -13.34 -9.93 16.44
C THR A 171 -12.14 -10.72 16.96
N THR A 172 -11.56 -10.30 18.08
CA THR A 172 -10.46 -11.02 18.74
C THR A 172 -10.86 -12.45 19.08
N LYS A 173 -12.09 -12.67 19.57
CA LYS A 173 -12.61 -14.02 19.89
C LYS A 173 -12.78 -14.87 18.64
N VAL A 174 -13.28 -14.29 17.53
CA VAL A 174 -13.37 -15.00 16.23
C VAL A 174 -11.99 -15.40 15.74
N VAL A 175 -11.02 -14.48 15.75
CA VAL A 175 -9.64 -14.74 15.30
C VAL A 175 -9.00 -15.85 16.14
N GLU A 176 -9.13 -15.78 17.46
CA GLU A 176 -8.62 -16.81 18.37
C GLU A 176 -9.30 -18.17 18.10
N LEU A 177 -10.63 -18.18 17.98
CA LEU A 177 -11.41 -19.38 17.70
C LEU A 177 -10.98 -20.04 16.39
N LEU A 178 -10.85 -19.26 15.31
CA LEU A 178 -10.40 -19.76 14.00
C LEU A 178 -9.00 -20.37 14.09
N LEU A 179 -8.03 -19.65 14.66
CA LEU A 179 -6.65 -20.11 14.78
C LEU A 179 -6.54 -21.38 15.63
N ARG A 180 -7.24 -21.44 16.77
CA ARG A 180 -7.26 -22.63 17.64
C ARG A 180 -7.97 -23.82 17.00
N ARG A 181 -8.89 -23.59 16.05
CA ARG A 181 -9.55 -24.65 15.27
C ARG A 181 -8.78 -25.06 14.02
N GLY A 182 -7.60 -24.48 13.76
CA GLY A 182 -6.72 -24.88 12.67
C GLY A 182 -6.83 -24.01 11.41
N ALA A 183 -7.39 -22.80 11.50
CA ALA A 183 -7.27 -21.81 10.43
C ALA A 183 -5.78 -21.50 10.21
N SER A 184 -5.33 -21.55 8.95
CA SER A 184 -3.96 -21.23 8.58
C SER A 184 -3.79 -19.71 8.49
N PRO A 185 -2.92 -19.09 9.31
CA PRO A 185 -2.62 -17.65 9.26
C PRO A 185 -1.88 -17.23 7.98
N ASN A 186 -1.39 -18.20 7.19
CA ASN A 186 -0.58 -17.96 5.99
C ASN A 186 -1.30 -18.36 4.70
N LEU A 187 -2.57 -18.76 4.78
CA LEU A 187 -3.31 -19.21 3.61
C LEU A 187 -3.44 -18.04 2.63
N ALA A 188 -3.01 -18.21 1.38
CA ALA A 188 -3.04 -17.17 0.37
C ALA A 188 -4.29 -17.29 -0.51
N ASN A 189 -4.99 -16.17 -0.74
CA ASN A 189 -6.14 -16.11 -1.62
C ASN A 189 -5.77 -16.15 -3.12
N ASN A 190 -6.75 -16.02 -4.02
CA ASN A 190 -6.50 -16.06 -5.47
C ASN A 190 -5.64 -14.88 -5.96
N ALA A 191 -5.58 -13.79 -5.20
CA ALA A 191 -4.68 -12.66 -5.45
C ALA A 191 -3.29 -12.86 -4.83
N GLY A 192 -3.05 -13.93 -4.06
CA GLY A 192 -1.81 -14.20 -3.33
C GLY A 192 -1.71 -13.46 -1.99
N GLN A 193 -2.79 -12.84 -1.53
CA GLN A 193 -2.83 -12.14 -0.25
C GLN A 193 -3.10 -13.15 0.86
N THR A 194 -2.44 -12.98 2.00
CA THR A 194 -2.67 -13.69 3.27
C THR A 194 -3.55 -12.85 4.20
N PRO A 195 -4.10 -13.40 5.30
CA PRO A 195 -4.81 -12.61 6.31
C PRO A 195 -4.01 -11.41 6.82
N LEU A 196 -2.68 -11.54 6.89
CA LEU A 196 -1.80 -10.44 7.27
C LEU A 196 -1.93 -9.20 6.35
N HIS A 197 -2.23 -9.39 5.07
CA HIS A 197 -2.48 -8.27 4.16
C HIS A 197 -3.73 -7.47 4.54
N ASN A 198 -4.76 -8.10 5.12
CA ASN A 198 -6.03 -7.43 5.43
C ASN A 198 -5.93 -6.54 6.67
N PHE A 199 -5.04 -6.85 7.62
CA PHE A 199 -4.72 -5.96 8.75
C PHE A 199 -4.28 -4.56 8.33
N SER A 200 -3.77 -4.42 7.10
CA SER A 200 -3.29 -3.16 6.58
C SER A 200 -4.35 -2.30 5.89
N MET A 201 -5.58 -2.82 5.71
CA MET A 201 -6.68 -2.05 5.14
C MET A 201 -7.19 -0.96 6.09
N HIS A 202 -7.01 -1.16 7.41
CA HIS A 202 -7.42 -0.25 8.46
C HIS A 202 -6.23 0.12 9.35
N THR A 203 -6.21 1.35 9.87
CA THR A 203 -5.03 1.95 10.53
C THR A 203 -5.34 2.60 11.87
N ASP A 204 -6.54 2.34 12.41
CA ASP A 204 -6.90 2.75 13.77
C ASP A 204 -6.17 1.91 14.81
N ASP A 205 -6.08 2.46 16.03
CA ASP A 205 -5.35 1.82 17.13
C ASP A 205 -5.98 0.46 17.52
N ALA A 206 -7.27 0.28 17.23
CA ALA A 206 -7.98 -0.98 17.51
C ALA A 206 -7.53 -2.11 16.56
N HIS A 207 -7.39 -1.85 15.26
CA HIS A 207 -6.85 -2.84 14.30
C HIS A 207 -5.38 -3.16 14.56
N VAL A 208 -4.61 -2.18 15.05
CA VAL A 208 -3.24 -2.38 15.54
C VAL A 208 -3.22 -3.37 16.71
N ASP A 209 -4.13 -3.22 17.66
CA ASP A 209 -4.23 -4.14 18.79
C ASP A 209 -4.74 -5.52 18.37
N LEU A 210 -5.64 -5.60 17.39
CA LEU A 210 -6.04 -6.86 16.76
C LEU A 210 -4.85 -7.57 16.09
N ALA A 211 -3.98 -6.84 15.39
CA ALA A 211 -2.78 -7.41 14.77
C ALA A 211 -1.81 -7.98 15.82
N LYS A 212 -1.56 -7.23 16.91
CA LYS A 212 -0.74 -7.73 18.03
C LYS A 212 -1.34 -8.99 18.64
N PHE A 213 -2.65 -8.99 18.85
CA PHE A 213 -3.37 -10.14 19.39
C PHE A 213 -3.28 -11.35 18.45
N PHE A 214 -3.49 -11.17 17.15
CA PHE A 214 -3.35 -12.20 16.14
C PHE A 214 -1.97 -12.88 16.18
N PHE A 215 -0.89 -12.09 16.21
CA PHE A 215 0.44 -12.66 16.28
C PHE A 215 0.71 -13.34 17.62
N LYS A 216 0.24 -12.79 18.75
CA LYS A 216 0.35 -13.43 20.05
C LYS A 216 -0.24 -14.85 20.03
N ILE A 217 -1.46 -15.00 19.50
CA ILE A 217 -2.10 -16.32 19.37
C ILE A 217 -1.34 -17.23 18.40
N CYS A 218 -0.82 -16.69 17.29
CA CYS A 218 0.00 -17.47 16.37
C CYS A 218 1.26 -18.01 17.06
N ASP A 219 1.94 -17.21 17.87
CA ASP A 219 3.14 -17.64 18.59
C ASP A 219 2.80 -18.66 19.69
N GLU A 220 1.69 -18.49 20.42
CA GLU A 220 1.18 -19.50 21.37
C GLU A 220 0.94 -20.86 20.69
N LEU A 221 0.38 -20.83 19.47
CA LEU A 221 0.10 -22.01 18.66
C LEU A 221 1.30 -22.51 17.85
N ARG A 222 2.47 -21.86 17.97
CA ARG A 222 3.71 -22.15 17.22
C ARG A 222 3.54 -22.05 15.70
N TRP A 223 2.62 -21.20 15.25
CA TRP A 223 2.51 -20.82 13.85
C TRP A 223 3.63 -19.86 13.48
N MET A 224 4.49 -20.28 12.55
CA MET A 224 5.39 -19.36 11.88
C MET A 224 4.60 -18.52 10.87
N VAL A 225 4.46 -17.22 11.11
CA VAL A 225 3.78 -16.28 10.19
C VAL A 225 4.84 -15.45 9.49
N PRO A 226 5.21 -15.75 8.23
CA PRO A 226 6.16 -14.91 7.51
C PRO A 226 5.54 -13.54 7.31
N VAL A 227 6.36 -12.50 7.42
CA VAL A 227 5.98 -11.10 7.14
C VAL A 227 6.61 -10.67 5.81
N SER A 228 6.75 -11.60 4.87
CA SER A 228 7.38 -11.33 3.57
C SER A 228 6.74 -12.14 2.42
N ILE A 229 5.47 -12.52 2.52
CA ILE A 229 4.76 -13.25 1.45
C ILE A 229 4.24 -12.25 0.43
N LYS A 230 4.64 -12.39 -0.84
CA LYS A 230 4.15 -11.58 -1.96
C LYS A 230 2.82 -12.07 -2.50
N ASP A 231 1.88 -11.15 -2.68
CA ASP A 231 0.72 -11.29 -3.54
C ASP A 231 1.12 -11.26 -5.03
N LYS A 232 0.19 -11.62 -5.93
CA LYS A 232 0.40 -11.66 -7.39
C LYS A 232 0.64 -10.27 -7.99
N SER A 233 0.16 -9.21 -7.32
CA SER A 233 0.50 -7.83 -7.68
C SER A 233 1.93 -7.46 -7.26
N GLY A 234 2.62 -8.33 -6.51
CA GLY A 234 3.98 -8.15 -6.00
C GLY A 234 4.04 -7.37 -4.70
N ARG A 235 2.89 -7.12 -4.06
CA ARG A 235 2.80 -6.55 -2.71
C ARG A 235 3.03 -7.69 -1.73
N PHE A 236 4.06 -7.60 -0.90
CA PHE A 236 4.17 -8.39 0.32
C PHE A 236 3.03 -8.10 1.31
N ASP A 237 2.74 -9.09 2.16
CA ASP A 237 1.91 -9.02 3.36
C ASP A 237 2.35 -7.92 4.32
N SER A 238 3.66 -7.72 4.44
CA SER A 238 4.25 -6.59 5.12
C SER A 238 4.36 -5.36 4.23
N SER A 239 4.33 -5.48 2.90
CA SER A 239 4.70 -4.32 2.09
C SER A 239 3.57 -3.32 1.92
N THR A 240 2.38 -3.52 2.46
CA THR A 240 1.53 -2.37 2.79
C THR A 240 2.11 -1.45 3.88
N LEU A 241 3.35 -1.69 4.32
CA LEU A 241 4.32 -0.65 4.71
C LEU A 241 4.54 0.45 3.64
N TYR A 242 3.98 0.35 2.41
CA TYR A 242 4.09 1.35 1.35
C TYR A 242 3.41 2.66 1.79
N LEU A 243 4.25 3.62 2.17
CA LEU A 243 3.91 4.90 2.75
C LEU A 243 3.25 5.83 1.72
N ARG A 244 1.94 6.01 1.82
CA ARG A 244 1.29 7.29 1.52
C ARG A 244 0.47 7.73 2.74
N GLU A 245 0.83 8.92 3.22
CA GLU A 245 0.25 9.63 4.37
C GLU A 245 0.48 9.01 5.76
N SER A 246 0.24 9.83 6.79
CA SER A 246 0.52 9.64 8.23
C SER A 246 0.08 8.32 8.88
N ARG A 247 -0.76 7.53 8.19
CA ARG A 247 -1.45 6.35 8.70
C ARG A 247 -0.62 5.06 8.63
N GLN A 248 0.10 4.80 7.53
CA GLN A 248 0.93 3.59 7.38
C GLN A 248 2.24 3.63 8.20
N ARG A 249 2.70 4.84 8.59
CA ARG A 249 3.78 5.04 9.56
C ARG A 249 3.50 4.40 10.92
N ARG A 250 2.24 4.41 11.37
CA ARG A 250 1.85 3.83 12.67
C ARG A 250 1.95 2.31 12.61
N LEU A 251 1.46 1.70 11.53
CA LEU A 251 1.52 0.26 11.33
C LEU A 251 2.96 -0.25 11.20
N ALA A 252 3.84 0.50 10.51
CA ALA A 252 5.27 0.19 10.49
C ALA A 252 5.86 0.11 11.89
N LYS A 253 5.65 1.14 12.72
CA LYS A 253 6.13 1.17 14.11
C LYS A 253 5.56 0.03 14.96
N VAL A 254 4.29 -0.31 14.75
CA VAL A 254 3.63 -1.42 15.45
C VAL A 254 4.25 -2.75 15.06
N LEU A 255 4.48 -3.00 13.78
CA LEU A 255 5.14 -4.22 13.29
C LEU A 255 6.57 -4.32 13.81
N PHE A 256 7.32 -3.22 13.80
CA PHE A 256 8.67 -3.18 14.38
C PHE A 256 8.66 -3.45 15.88
N LYS A 257 7.76 -2.81 16.64
CA LYS A 257 7.61 -3.03 18.09
C LYS A 257 7.21 -4.47 18.40
N PHE A 258 6.26 -5.02 17.65
CA PHE A 258 5.83 -6.40 17.79
C PHE A 258 6.96 -7.38 17.48
N CYS A 259 7.74 -7.13 16.42
CA CYS A 259 8.88 -7.96 16.07
C CYS A 259 9.99 -7.88 17.13
N ASP A 260 10.20 -6.73 17.77
CA ASP A 260 11.13 -6.59 18.89
C ASP A 260 10.66 -7.39 20.11
N GLU A 261 9.38 -7.26 20.47
CA GLU A 261 8.76 -7.99 21.59
C GLU A 261 8.77 -9.51 21.36
N SER A 262 8.68 -9.93 20.10
CA SER A 262 8.59 -11.34 19.71
C SER A 262 9.93 -11.91 19.19
N ASN A 263 11.02 -11.14 19.28
CA ASN A 263 12.35 -11.49 18.78
C ASN A 263 12.39 -12.02 17.32
N ARG A 264 11.51 -11.49 16.47
CA ARG A 264 11.41 -11.87 15.05
C ARG A 264 12.28 -10.96 14.19
N ARG A 265 13.12 -11.55 13.32
CA ARG A 265 13.93 -10.78 12.35
C ARG A 265 13.09 -10.40 11.12
N LEU A 266 12.83 -9.11 10.96
CA LEU A 266 12.27 -8.54 9.74
C LEU A 266 13.33 -8.51 8.64
N ARG A 267 12.97 -8.96 7.43
CA ARG A 267 13.80 -8.75 6.23
C ARG A 267 13.49 -7.38 5.65
N LEU A 268 14.41 -6.42 5.80
CA LEU A 268 14.20 -5.02 5.43
C LEU A 268 14.57 -4.69 3.99
N ASP A 269 15.33 -5.59 3.35
CA ASP A 269 15.90 -5.40 2.01
C ASP A 269 15.07 -6.10 0.92
N VAL A 270 13.82 -6.40 1.22
CA VAL A 270 12.92 -7.06 0.27
C VAL A 270 12.52 -6.09 -0.83
N GLN A 271 12.60 -6.53 -2.09
CA GLN A 271 12.32 -5.68 -3.26
C GLN A 271 10.94 -5.95 -3.87
N ASN A 272 10.22 -4.88 -4.20
CA ASN A 272 8.95 -4.92 -4.95
C ASN A 272 9.17 -5.18 -6.46
N LYS A 273 8.11 -5.12 -7.28
CA LYS A 273 8.24 -5.34 -8.75
C LYS A 273 9.11 -4.30 -9.47
N LEU A 274 9.23 -3.11 -8.90
CA LEU A 274 10.11 -2.04 -9.40
C LEU A 274 11.54 -2.16 -8.82
N GLY A 275 11.81 -3.21 -8.05
CA GLY A 275 13.08 -3.38 -7.34
C GLY A 275 13.23 -2.48 -6.11
N ASN A 276 12.22 -1.69 -5.73
CA ASN A 276 12.31 -0.80 -4.59
C ASN A 276 12.26 -1.61 -3.28
N THR A 277 13.18 -1.29 -2.36
CA THR A 277 13.09 -1.73 -0.95
C THR A 277 12.18 -0.79 -0.16
N PRO A 278 11.72 -1.17 1.04
CA PRO A 278 11.04 -0.25 1.96
C PRO A 278 11.78 1.09 2.17
N LEU A 279 13.13 1.07 2.15
CA LEU A 279 13.93 2.28 2.27
C LEU A 279 13.81 3.20 1.05
N HIS A 280 13.73 2.66 -0.18
CA HIS A 280 13.51 3.47 -1.40
C HIS A 280 12.19 4.24 -1.31
N GLU A 281 11.11 3.56 -0.91
CA GLU A 281 9.78 4.15 -0.79
C GLU A 281 9.75 5.20 0.33
N ALA A 282 10.41 4.93 1.46
CA ALA A 282 10.49 5.87 2.58
C ALA A 282 11.22 7.17 2.22
N VAL A 283 12.30 7.07 1.43
CA VAL A 283 13.01 8.27 0.95
C VAL A 283 12.25 9.00 -0.13
N GLU A 284 11.57 8.28 -1.05
CA GLU A 284 10.70 8.88 -2.08
C GLU A 284 9.57 9.72 -1.44
N CYS A 285 9.04 9.25 -0.32
CA CYS A 285 7.97 9.92 0.42
C CYS A 285 8.45 11.04 1.36
N GLY A 286 9.77 11.24 1.51
CA GLY A 286 10.31 12.26 2.40
C GLY A 286 10.22 11.93 3.90
N ASP A 287 9.91 10.69 4.30
CA ASP A 287 9.59 10.36 5.68
C ASP A 287 10.81 10.07 6.55
N LYS A 288 11.39 11.15 7.07
CA LYS A 288 12.55 11.15 7.98
C LYS A 288 12.45 10.12 9.12
N LYS A 289 11.28 9.96 9.75
CA LYS A 289 11.11 9.06 10.90
C LYS A 289 11.16 7.59 10.49
N VAL A 290 10.60 7.25 9.33
CA VAL A 290 10.61 5.87 8.83
C VAL A 290 11.97 5.51 8.24
N VAL A 291 12.62 6.46 7.55
CA VAL A 291 14.01 6.31 7.10
C VAL A 291 14.94 6.01 8.27
N GLU A 292 14.83 6.77 9.36
CA GLU A 292 15.59 6.51 10.59
C GLU A 292 15.32 5.12 11.15
N LEU A 293 14.04 4.74 11.27
CA LEU A 293 13.66 3.43 11.79
C LEU A 293 14.22 2.29 10.93
N LEU A 294 14.11 2.37 9.61
CA LEU A 294 14.59 1.33 8.70
C LEU A 294 16.11 1.18 8.76
N LEU A 295 16.86 2.28 8.68
CA LEU A 295 18.33 2.26 8.74
C LEU A 295 18.83 1.71 10.08
N ARG A 296 18.27 2.18 11.21
CA ARG A 296 18.64 1.69 12.55
C ARG A 296 18.30 0.21 12.79
N ARG A 297 17.43 -0.37 11.96
CA ARG A 297 17.09 -1.80 11.99
C ARG A 297 17.91 -2.63 11.00
N GLY A 298 18.84 -2.00 10.28
CA GLY A 298 19.77 -2.67 9.38
C GLY A 298 19.31 -2.75 7.93
N ALA A 299 18.37 -1.90 7.48
CA ALA A 299 18.11 -1.76 6.06
C ALA A 299 19.38 -1.28 5.34
N SER A 300 19.66 -1.85 4.17
CA SER A 300 20.85 -1.48 3.39
C SER A 300 20.64 -0.11 2.70
N PRO A 301 21.54 0.87 2.91
CA PRO A 301 21.45 2.17 2.25
C PRO A 301 21.85 2.15 0.77
N ASN A 302 22.34 1.01 0.25
CA ASN A 302 23.03 0.93 -1.04
C ASN A 302 22.35 0.02 -2.07
N LEU A 303 21.29 -0.70 -1.71
CA LEU A 303 20.63 -1.59 -2.65
C LEU A 303 20.05 -0.79 -3.82
N ALA A 304 20.26 -1.28 -5.04
CA ALA A 304 19.74 -0.66 -6.23
C ALA A 304 18.38 -1.26 -6.63
N ASN A 305 17.44 -0.41 -7.05
CA ASN A 305 16.17 -0.84 -7.61
C ASN A 305 16.29 -1.33 -9.07
N ALA A 306 15.16 -1.62 -9.72
CA ALA A 306 15.17 -2.11 -11.11
C ALA A 306 15.67 -1.07 -12.12
N LYS A 307 15.73 0.22 -11.76
CA LYS A 307 16.37 1.29 -12.55
C LYS A 307 17.87 1.45 -12.25
N GLY A 308 18.41 0.65 -11.33
CA GLY A 308 19.79 0.82 -10.84
C GLY A 308 19.93 1.94 -9.81
N SER A 309 18.84 2.61 -9.43
CA SER A 309 18.86 3.72 -8.49
C SER A 309 18.94 3.21 -7.06
N THR A 310 19.88 3.75 -6.27
CA THR A 310 19.95 3.55 -4.82
C THR A 310 19.01 4.53 -4.09
N PRO A 311 18.76 4.37 -2.77
CA PRO A 311 18.02 5.37 -2.00
C PRO A 311 18.57 6.80 -2.15
N LEU A 312 19.90 6.95 -2.23
CA LEU A 312 20.53 8.25 -2.42
C LEU A 312 20.21 8.88 -3.79
N HIS A 313 20.02 8.09 -4.85
CA HIS A 313 19.55 8.63 -6.14
C HIS A 313 18.15 9.19 -6.03
N ILE A 314 17.25 8.50 -5.31
CA ILE A 314 15.87 8.97 -5.12
C ILE A 314 15.85 10.25 -4.28
N ILE A 315 16.65 10.32 -3.22
CA ILE A 315 16.85 11.55 -2.45
C ILE A 315 17.33 12.67 -3.39
N SER A 316 18.27 12.38 -4.29
CA SER A 316 18.79 13.34 -5.25
C SER A 316 17.85 13.81 -6.35
N ASN A 317 16.73 13.11 -6.56
CA ASN A 317 15.75 13.48 -7.57
C ASN A 317 14.73 14.52 -7.06
N ASN A 318 14.66 14.77 -5.75
CA ASN A 318 13.61 15.57 -5.14
C ASN A 318 14.12 16.97 -4.71
N ASP A 319 13.36 18.01 -5.04
CA ASP A 319 13.76 19.43 -4.92
C ASP A 319 13.89 19.91 -3.46
N ASP A 320 13.22 19.28 -2.49
CA ASP A 320 13.29 19.61 -1.04
C ASP A 320 13.78 18.43 -0.18
N SER A 321 14.86 17.79 -0.62
CA SER A 321 15.40 16.59 0.04
C SER A 321 16.63 16.85 0.91
N GLN A 322 17.14 18.08 1.03
CA GLN A 322 18.37 18.38 1.77
C GLN A 322 18.31 17.86 3.21
N GLY A 323 17.26 18.22 3.95
CA GLY A 323 17.12 17.80 5.34
C GLY A 323 16.86 16.29 5.50
N LEU A 324 16.48 15.59 4.43
CA LEU A 324 16.41 14.12 4.42
C LEU A 324 17.79 13.52 4.11
N ALA A 325 18.54 14.08 3.15
CA ALA A 325 19.88 13.65 2.81
C ALA A 325 20.84 13.78 4.01
N GLU A 326 20.81 14.92 4.70
CA GLU A 326 21.60 15.15 5.92
C GLU A 326 21.28 14.11 7.00
N LEU A 327 20.00 13.82 7.22
CA LEU A 327 19.55 12.81 8.16
C LEU A 327 20.02 11.41 7.73
N PHE A 328 19.83 11.07 6.45
CA PHE A 328 20.20 9.78 5.87
C PHE A 328 21.70 9.51 6.07
N PHE A 329 22.56 10.47 5.70
CA PHE A 329 24.00 10.35 5.92
C PHE A 329 24.35 10.28 7.40
N LYS A 330 23.78 11.15 8.23
CA LYS A 330 24.03 11.15 9.69
C LYS A 330 23.74 9.78 10.31
N ILE A 331 22.59 9.18 9.99
CA ILE A 331 22.23 7.86 10.53
C ILE A 331 23.20 6.79 10.02
N CYS A 332 23.55 6.81 8.73
CA CYS A 332 24.50 5.85 8.18
C CYS A 332 25.88 5.97 8.85
N ASP A 333 26.36 7.20 9.07
CA ASP A 333 27.61 7.46 9.80
C ASP A 333 27.53 6.95 11.25
N ASP A 334 26.45 7.26 11.97
CA ASP A 334 26.21 6.80 13.35
C ASP A 334 26.22 5.26 13.46
N LEU A 335 25.77 4.57 12.40
CA LEU A 335 25.72 3.10 12.32
C LEU A 335 26.99 2.48 11.74
N GLY A 336 27.97 3.28 11.30
CA GLY A 336 29.15 2.81 10.59
C GLY A 336 28.85 2.19 9.22
N GLN A 337 27.73 2.54 8.59
CA GLN A 337 27.34 2.07 7.26
C GLN A 337 27.88 3.01 6.18
N THR A 338 28.74 2.50 5.30
CA THR A 338 29.24 3.28 4.15
C THR A 338 28.15 3.45 3.10
N VAL A 339 27.86 4.70 2.71
CA VAL A 339 26.95 5.03 1.60
C VAL A 339 27.73 5.13 0.30
N TRP A 340 27.28 4.45 -0.76
CA TRP A 340 27.89 4.50 -2.09
C TRP A 340 27.47 5.77 -2.84
N VAL A 341 28.16 6.88 -2.57
CA VAL A 341 27.85 8.21 -3.14
C VAL A 341 28.10 8.32 -4.64
N ASP A 342 28.90 7.43 -5.21
CA ASP A 342 29.25 7.37 -6.63
C ASP A 342 28.60 6.19 -7.37
N ALA A 343 27.61 5.54 -6.76
CA ALA A 343 26.84 4.49 -7.42
C ALA A 343 26.19 5.03 -8.70
N ARG A 344 26.12 4.20 -9.75
CA ARG A 344 25.56 4.60 -11.05
C ARG A 344 24.25 3.87 -11.32
N ASN A 345 23.20 4.60 -11.70
CA ASN A 345 21.95 4.01 -12.16
C ASN A 345 22.08 3.49 -13.61
N LYS A 346 20.99 2.98 -14.20
CA LYS A 346 20.99 2.47 -15.58
C LYS A 346 21.25 3.52 -16.65
N GLU A 347 21.05 4.81 -16.35
CA GLU A 347 21.40 5.95 -17.20
C GLU A 347 22.86 6.38 -16.99
N GLY A 348 23.58 5.69 -16.11
CA GLY A 348 24.96 5.99 -15.75
C GLY A 348 25.09 7.20 -14.81
N ASN A 349 23.97 7.84 -14.44
CA ASN A 349 23.96 8.98 -13.51
C ASN A 349 24.37 8.51 -12.12
N THR A 350 25.19 9.31 -11.45
CA THR A 350 25.40 9.22 -9.99
C THR A 350 24.39 10.10 -9.26
N PRO A 351 24.23 9.97 -7.93
CA PRO A 351 23.41 10.91 -7.15
C PRO A 351 23.81 12.39 -7.32
N LEU A 352 25.07 12.69 -7.67
CA LEU A 352 25.49 14.04 -8.00
C LEU A 352 24.92 14.52 -9.34
N HIS A 353 24.88 13.65 -10.35
CA HIS A 353 24.26 13.96 -11.65
C HIS A 353 22.78 14.28 -11.46
N GLU A 354 22.05 13.46 -10.71
CA GLU A 354 20.63 13.70 -10.38
C GLU A 354 20.46 15.05 -9.67
N ALA A 355 21.30 15.37 -8.67
CA ALA A 355 21.22 16.65 -7.97
C ALA A 355 21.45 17.87 -8.89
N PHE A 356 22.35 17.77 -9.88
CA PHE A 356 22.54 18.80 -10.89
C PHE A 356 21.36 18.92 -11.87
N ILE A 357 20.84 17.79 -12.36
CA ILE A 357 19.69 17.74 -13.29
C ILE A 357 18.46 18.41 -12.64
N HIS A 358 18.25 18.17 -11.35
CA HIS A 358 17.15 18.73 -10.57
C HIS A 358 17.48 20.09 -9.92
N ARG A 359 18.65 20.69 -10.24
CA ARG A 359 19.08 22.01 -9.76
C ARG A 359 19.04 22.14 -8.23
N ASN A 360 19.26 21.06 -7.49
CA ASN A 360 19.26 21.03 -6.04
C ASN A 360 20.63 21.47 -5.49
N ARG A 361 20.83 22.79 -5.42
CA ARG A 361 22.09 23.45 -5.00
C ARG A 361 22.64 22.90 -3.68
N GLN A 362 21.79 22.76 -2.67
CA GLN A 362 22.21 22.35 -1.33
C GLN A 362 22.63 20.89 -1.29
N LEU A 363 21.97 20.03 -2.07
CA LEU A 363 22.36 18.64 -2.17
C LEU A 363 23.65 18.45 -2.96
N VAL A 364 23.88 19.23 -4.02
CA VAL A 364 25.17 19.27 -4.71
C VAL A 364 26.29 19.62 -3.70
N GLU A 365 26.10 20.67 -2.91
CA GLU A 365 27.07 21.06 -1.88
C GLU A 365 27.32 19.94 -0.86
N LEU A 366 26.26 19.28 -0.37
CA LEU A 366 26.37 18.17 0.57
C LEU A 366 27.14 16.97 -0.03
N LEU A 367 26.82 16.57 -1.27
CA LEU A 367 27.46 15.45 -1.95
C LEU A 367 28.94 15.74 -2.25
N VAL A 368 29.27 16.96 -2.68
CA VAL A 368 30.66 17.39 -2.91
C VAL A 368 31.44 17.32 -1.60
N LYS A 369 30.90 17.82 -0.49
CA LYS A 369 31.51 17.68 0.85
C LYS A 369 31.68 16.21 1.27
N ARG A 370 30.83 15.30 0.80
CA ARG A 370 30.87 13.86 1.11
C ARG A 370 31.90 13.02 0.36
N GLY A 371 32.61 13.57 -0.63
CA GLY A 371 33.73 12.84 -1.24
C GLY A 371 33.52 12.35 -2.67
N VAL A 372 32.42 12.72 -3.34
CA VAL A 372 32.10 12.24 -4.68
C VAL A 372 33.23 12.45 -5.69
N ASP A 373 33.37 11.49 -6.61
CA ASP A 373 34.25 11.62 -7.76
C ASP A 373 33.59 12.47 -8.85
N LEU A 374 34.19 13.64 -9.08
CA LEU A 374 33.71 14.63 -10.04
C LEU A 374 33.97 14.21 -11.50
N ASN A 375 34.84 13.23 -11.75
CA ASN A 375 35.18 12.81 -13.12
C ASN A 375 34.25 11.74 -13.70
N ILE A 376 33.32 11.20 -12.91
CA ILE A 376 32.41 10.17 -13.41
C ILE A 376 31.50 10.77 -14.49
N ALA A 377 31.50 10.16 -15.66
CA ALA A 377 30.61 10.49 -16.75
C ALA A 377 29.37 9.58 -16.75
N ASN A 378 28.19 10.15 -17.00
CA ASN A 378 26.98 9.37 -17.23
C ASN A 378 26.97 8.70 -18.62
N ASN A 379 25.88 8.02 -18.99
CA ASN A 379 25.83 7.35 -20.29
C ASN A 379 25.84 8.33 -21.48
N ASP A 380 25.59 9.62 -21.26
CA ASP A 380 25.73 10.66 -22.28
C ASP A 380 27.15 11.24 -22.36
N GLY A 381 28.09 10.71 -21.58
CA GLY A 381 29.45 11.25 -21.49
C GLY A 381 29.55 12.53 -20.66
N SER A 382 28.45 13.00 -20.08
CA SER A 382 28.41 14.21 -19.27
C SER A 382 29.01 13.96 -17.89
N THR A 383 30.07 14.69 -17.56
CA THR A 383 30.62 14.83 -16.19
C THR A 383 29.97 16.01 -15.47
N PHE A 384 30.29 16.26 -14.19
CA PHE A 384 29.76 17.45 -13.50
C PHE A 384 30.13 18.76 -14.21
N LEU A 385 31.30 18.84 -14.88
CA LEU A 385 31.72 20.03 -15.64
C LEU A 385 30.77 20.34 -16.79
N HIS A 386 30.16 19.32 -17.40
CA HIS A 386 29.14 19.50 -18.42
C HIS A 386 27.84 20.00 -17.79
N LEU A 387 27.44 19.42 -16.66
CA LEU A 387 26.17 19.74 -16.00
C LEU A 387 26.15 21.12 -15.33
N ILE A 388 27.29 21.56 -14.76
CA ILE A 388 27.39 22.86 -14.09
C ILE A 388 27.36 24.04 -15.07
N CYS A 389 27.60 23.81 -16.37
CA CYS A 389 27.53 24.87 -17.39
C CYS A 389 26.17 25.59 -17.38
N GLY A 390 25.08 24.84 -17.18
CA GLY A 390 23.70 25.37 -17.14
C GLY A 390 23.28 26.01 -15.81
N LEU A 391 24.21 26.18 -14.86
CA LEU A 391 23.99 26.82 -13.57
C LEU A 391 24.70 28.17 -13.49
N VAL A 392 23.94 29.23 -13.16
CA VAL A 392 24.46 30.57 -12.90
C VAL A 392 24.71 30.73 -11.39
N ASP A 393 25.57 29.87 -10.83
CA ASP A 393 25.94 29.92 -9.40
C ASP A 393 27.47 29.89 -9.25
N ASN A 394 28.06 31.09 -9.27
CA ASN A 394 29.50 31.29 -9.15
C ASN A 394 30.05 30.90 -7.77
N GLU A 395 29.23 30.99 -6.71
CA GLU A 395 29.64 30.61 -5.36
C GLU A 395 29.76 29.10 -5.25
N LEU A 396 28.74 28.36 -5.74
CA LEU A 396 28.78 26.90 -5.81
C LEU A 396 29.95 26.42 -6.67
N LEU A 397 30.17 27.05 -7.84
CA LEU A 397 31.28 26.73 -8.73
C LEU A 397 32.64 26.90 -8.03
N THR A 398 32.84 28.03 -7.36
CA THR A 398 34.08 28.30 -6.62
C THR A 398 34.30 27.27 -5.50
N MET A 399 33.26 26.99 -4.72
CA MET A 399 33.31 26.01 -3.63
C MET A 399 33.65 24.60 -4.13
N ILE A 400 33.06 24.15 -5.24
CA ILE A 400 33.37 22.83 -5.82
C ILE A 400 34.83 22.76 -6.24
N PHE A 401 35.33 23.79 -6.95
CA PHE A 401 36.71 23.85 -7.41
C PHE A 401 37.72 23.88 -6.25
N GLU A 402 37.42 24.58 -5.16
CA GLU A 402 38.24 24.58 -3.93
C GLU A 402 38.29 23.22 -3.25
N ILE A 403 37.14 22.53 -3.12
CA ILE A 403 37.10 21.18 -2.54
C ILE A 403 37.84 20.19 -3.43
N TRP A 404 37.69 20.34 -4.75
CA TRP A 404 38.40 19.55 -5.73
C TRP A 404 39.92 19.70 -5.55
N ASP A 405 40.44 20.93 -5.53
CA ASP A 405 41.87 21.20 -5.39
C ASP A 405 42.43 20.64 -4.08
N LYS A 406 41.69 20.80 -2.97
CA LYS A 406 42.07 20.23 -1.66
C LYS A 406 42.21 18.72 -1.68
N ARG A 407 41.47 18.02 -2.53
CA ARG A 407 41.47 16.56 -2.65
C ARG A 407 42.47 16.01 -3.67
N GLN A 408 43.19 16.87 -4.38
CA GLN A 408 44.16 16.48 -5.41
C GLN A 408 43.58 15.52 -6.48
N GLN A 409 42.28 15.57 -6.73
CA GLN A 409 41.67 14.81 -7.83
C GLN A 409 42.13 15.42 -9.17
N THR A 410 42.66 14.61 -10.08
CA THR A 410 43.04 15.09 -11.42
C THR A 410 41.79 15.35 -12.26
N ALA A 411 41.60 16.59 -12.72
CA ALA A 411 40.43 16.96 -13.48
C ALA A 411 40.51 16.52 -14.95
N GLN A 412 39.49 15.80 -15.41
CA GLN A 412 39.29 15.54 -16.85
C GLN A 412 38.64 16.77 -17.50
N ILE A 413 39.41 17.85 -17.60
CA ILE A 413 38.96 19.16 -18.09
C ILE A 413 38.38 19.09 -19.51
N ASP A 414 38.95 18.20 -20.34
CA ASP A 414 38.57 18.02 -21.75
C ASP A 414 37.77 16.73 -22.01
N ALA A 415 37.10 16.19 -20.98
CA ALA A 415 36.17 15.08 -21.16
C ALA A 415 35.11 15.44 -22.22
N ARG A 416 34.71 14.49 -23.07
CA ARG A 416 33.78 14.76 -24.17
C ARG A 416 32.46 14.04 -23.96
N ASP A 417 31.35 14.77 -24.09
CA ASP A 417 30.01 14.20 -24.13
C ASP A 417 29.76 13.40 -25.44
N LYS A 418 28.58 12.79 -25.56
CA LYS A 418 28.13 12.07 -26.76
C LYS A 418 28.14 12.91 -28.05
N SER A 419 27.96 14.22 -27.92
CA SER A 419 28.02 15.18 -29.04
C SER A 419 29.46 15.63 -29.33
N GLY A 420 30.42 15.09 -28.58
CA GLY A 420 31.83 15.43 -28.68
C GLY A 420 32.16 16.80 -28.07
N ASN A 421 31.24 17.45 -27.36
CA ASN A 421 31.50 18.71 -26.69
C ASN A 421 32.38 18.46 -25.45
N ALA A 422 33.45 19.22 -25.32
CA ALA A 422 34.14 19.39 -24.04
C ALA A 422 33.42 20.46 -23.19
N PRO A 423 33.59 20.51 -21.85
CA PRO A 423 32.98 21.51 -20.99
C PRO A 423 33.15 22.96 -21.46
N LEU A 424 34.30 23.29 -22.08
CA LEU A 424 34.55 24.62 -22.63
C LEU A 424 33.54 25.02 -23.74
N HIS A 425 33.11 24.06 -24.57
CA HIS A 425 32.09 24.32 -25.59
C HIS A 425 30.76 24.70 -24.95
N LEU A 426 30.33 23.92 -23.94
CA LEU A 426 29.06 24.14 -23.26
C LEU A 426 29.09 25.41 -22.41
N ALA A 427 30.22 25.71 -21.75
CA ALA A 427 30.39 26.93 -20.97
C ALA A 427 30.25 28.20 -21.83
N LEU A 428 30.76 28.17 -23.07
CA LEU A 428 30.59 29.26 -24.04
C LEU A 428 29.13 29.39 -24.50
N VAL A 429 28.48 28.29 -24.87
CA VAL A 429 27.05 28.30 -25.28
C VAL A 429 26.13 28.77 -24.16
N CYS A 430 26.46 28.46 -22.90
CA CYS A 430 25.71 28.90 -21.74
C CYS A 430 26.14 30.27 -21.20
N TYR A 431 27.07 30.98 -21.87
CA TYR A 431 27.62 32.27 -21.45
C TYR A 431 28.16 32.27 -20.01
N ASN A 432 28.68 31.13 -19.54
CA ASN A 432 29.23 30.97 -18.21
C ASN A 432 30.70 31.42 -18.18
N ASN A 433 30.90 32.74 -18.27
CA ASN A 433 32.23 33.37 -18.35
C ASN A 433 33.17 32.95 -17.23
N LYS A 434 32.63 32.72 -16.01
CA LYS A 434 33.44 32.30 -14.88
C LYS A 434 33.97 30.88 -15.05
N LEU A 435 33.12 29.97 -15.53
CA LEU A 435 33.54 28.60 -15.84
C LEU A 435 34.52 28.57 -17.01
N VAL A 436 34.32 29.38 -18.05
CA VAL A 436 35.28 29.54 -19.16
C VAL A 436 36.65 29.93 -18.63
N GLU A 437 36.73 30.98 -17.80
CA GLU A 437 37.99 31.44 -17.19
C GLU A 437 38.67 30.31 -16.39
N LEU A 438 37.91 29.57 -15.57
CA LEU A 438 38.43 28.48 -14.74
C LEU A 438 38.95 27.30 -15.57
N LEU A 439 38.21 26.90 -16.62
CA LEU A 439 38.60 25.82 -17.51
C LEU A 439 39.89 26.16 -18.25
N LEU A 440 40.01 27.38 -18.80
CA LEU A 440 41.21 27.83 -19.49
C LEU A 440 42.43 27.91 -18.56
N ARG A 441 42.26 28.42 -17.33
CA ARG A 441 43.33 28.43 -16.31
C ARG A 441 43.81 27.02 -15.94
N ARG A 442 42.95 26.01 -16.09
CA ARG A 442 43.27 24.59 -15.86
C ARG A 442 43.69 23.85 -17.12
N GLY A 443 43.96 24.57 -18.21
CA GLY A 443 44.56 24.01 -19.43
C GLY A 443 43.56 23.36 -20.38
N ALA A 444 42.29 23.76 -20.37
CA ALA A 444 41.32 23.30 -21.36
C ALA A 444 41.81 23.56 -22.79
N ASP A 445 41.73 22.54 -23.64
CA ASP A 445 42.19 22.63 -25.03
C ASP A 445 41.21 23.43 -25.90
N GLN A 446 41.67 24.59 -26.33
CA GLN A 446 40.93 25.56 -27.14
C GLN A 446 40.78 25.13 -28.61
N SER A 447 41.48 24.07 -29.02
CA SER A 447 41.50 23.55 -30.40
C SER A 447 40.61 22.33 -30.61
N LEU A 448 40.04 21.75 -29.55
CA LEU A 448 39.16 20.60 -29.65
C LEU A 448 37.92 20.94 -30.45
N ALA A 449 37.65 20.16 -31.51
CA ALA A 449 36.42 20.28 -32.28
C ALA A 449 35.39 19.23 -31.81
N ASN A 450 34.14 19.64 -31.61
CA ASN A 450 33.03 18.73 -31.34
C ASN A 450 32.65 17.86 -32.55
N ASN A 451 31.62 17.00 -32.44
CA ASN A 451 31.23 16.12 -33.55
C ASN A 451 30.68 16.88 -34.77
N ALA A 452 30.30 18.14 -34.60
CA ALA A 452 29.91 19.03 -35.70
C ALA A 452 31.11 19.79 -36.31
N GLY A 453 32.35 19.52 -35.87
CA GLY A 453 33.55 20.21 -36.33
C GLY A 453 33.72 21.62 -35.73
N LYS A 454 32.89 22.02 -34.76
CA LYS A 454 32.97 23.34 -34.12
C LYS A 454 33.98 23.31 -32.98
N THR A 455 34.92 24.26 -32.97
CA THR A 455 35.85 24.52 -31.87
C THR A 455 35.25 25.57 -30.93
N PRO A 456 35.82 25.79 -29.73
CA PRO A 456 35.46 26.93 -28.89
C PRO A 456 35.42 28.27 -29.65
N LEU A 457 36.39 28.51 -30.54
CA LEU A 457 36.44 29.75 -31.34
C LEU A 457 35.30 29.83 -32.37
N HIS A 458 34.93 28.71 -33.01
CA HIS A 458 33.76 28.68 -33.90
C HIS A 458 32.48 29.07 -33.15
N LEU A 459 32.33 28.65 -31.89
CA LEU A 459 31.16 28.99 -31.09
C LEU A 459 31.13 30.47 -30.72
N ILE A 460 32.26 31.07 -30.33
CA ILE A 460 32.32 32.51 -30.01
C ILE A 460 31.84 33.37 -31.19
N ILE A 461 32.36 33.10 -32.39
CA ILE A 461 32.07 33.92 -33.59
C ILE A 461 30.61 33.75 -34.06
N MET A 462 30.03 32.56 -33.90
CA MET A 462 28.65 32.31 -34.33
C MET A 462 27.61 33.07 -33.52
N TYR A 463 27.90 33.41 -32.26
CA TYR A 463 26.95 34.10 -31.39
C TYR A 463 27.13 35.62 -31.39
N ASP A 464 28.32 36.14 -31.72
CA ASP A 464 28.53 37.58 -31.99
C ASP A 464 27.72 38.06 -33.21
N ALA A 465 27.36 37.16 -34.13
CA ALA A 465 26.61 37.50 -35.34
C ALA A 465 25.08 37.60 -35.16
N ASP A 466 24.54 37.12 -34.02
CA ASP A 466 23.11 37.21 -33.70
C ASP A 466 22.77 38.45 -32.84
N ASP A 467 23.78 39.12 -32.26
CA ASP A 467 23.61 40.34 -31.42
C ASP A 467 23.60 41.65 -32.25
N ASP A 468 23.87 41.59 -33.56
CA ASP A 468 23.88 42.77 -34.47
C ASP A 468 22.49 43.09 -35.08
N ASP A 469 21.42 42.34 -34.76
CA ASP A 469 20.08 42.49 -35.35
C ASP A 469 19.01 43.16 -34.44
N ASP A 470 19.35 43.58 -33.22
CA ASP A 470 18.44 44.33 -32.33
C ASP A 470 19.06 45.69 -31.91
N ASP A 471 18.95 46.69 -32.79
CA ASP A 471 19.19 48.13 -32.51
C ASP A 471 17.96 48.99 -32.88
#